data_AF-A0A537PSI8-F1
#
_entry.id   AF-A0A537PSI8-F1
#
_cell.length_a   1.000
_cell.length_b   1.000
_cell.length_c   1.000
_cell.angle_alpha   90.00
_cell.angle_beta   90.00
_cell.angle_gamma   90.00
#
_symmetry.space_group_name_H-M   'P 1'
#
loop_
_entity.id
_entity.type
_entity.pdbx_description
1 polymer ?
#
loop_
_entity_poly.entity_id
_entity_poly.type
_entity_poly.pdbx_seq_one_letter_code
_entity_poly.pdbx_strand_id
1 'polypeptide(L)'
;VRTGEMRYFDSRDMALGPEHAMASGALPPGFPAVRIDGEPYWDGGLYSNTPIEVVLDDKPRRSSLIFSVNMWQPHGSEPESIWQVFGRQKDIQYASRGRSHVARQEQIHRLRHVIRELGMRLPQAARTDPKVQELTAYGCHTTMHLVRLLSPRLDREDHTKDIDFSRAGITTRWRAGYEHARRVLAEEPWECDVDTLTGVVVHESAD
;
A
#
# COMPACT_ATOMS: atom_id res chain seq x y z
N VAL A 1 5.99 15.65 12.00
CA VAL A 1 6.28 15.46 13.46
C VAL A 1 5.31 16.22 14.35
N ARG A 2 5.19 17.55 14.21
CA ARG A 2 4.41 18.39 15.14
C ARG A 2 2.91 18.08 15.20
N THR A 3 2.31 17.69 14.07
CA THR A 3 0.86 17.49 13.93
C THR A 3 0.44 16.03 13.94
N GLY A 4 1.39 15.09 13.79
CA GLY A 4 1.09 13.67 13.57
C GLY A 4 0.45 13.36 12.19
N GLU A 5 0.36 14.34 11.29
CA GLU A 5 -0.25 14.17 9.97
C GLU A 5 0.74 13.59 8.96
N MET A 6 0.20 12.76 8.05
CA MET A 6 0.96 12.18 6.93
C MET A 6 1.11 13.21 5.81
N ARG A 7 2.30 13.31 5.23
CA ARG A 7 2.60 14.14 4.05
C ARG A 7 3.24 13.28 2.97
N TYR A 8 2.66 13.31 1.78
CA TYR A 8 3.23 12.70 0.58
C TYR A 8 3.95 13.77 -0.24
N PHE A 9 5.17 13.47 -0.66
CA PHE A 9 5.93 14.31 -1.59
C PHE A 9 5.80 13.70 -2.99
N ASP A 10 5.30 14.48 -3.94
CA ASP A 10 4.95 14.01 -5.28
C ASP A 10 5.62 14.87 -6.34
N SER A 11 6.31 14.23 -7.29
CA SER A 11 7.04 14.92 -8.35
C SER A 11 6.14 15.64 -9.36
N ARG A 12 4.84 15.37 -9.34
CA ARG A 12 3.83 16.11 -10.13
C ARG A 12 3.58 17.51 -9.57
N ASP A 13 3.70 17.67 -8.27
CA ASP A 13 3.33 18.90 -7.55
C ASP A 13 4.57 19.69 -7.08
N MET A 14 5.74 19.04 -7.00
CA MET A 14 6.97 19.67 -6.53
C MET A 14 8.25 19.01 -7.06
N ALA A 15 9.38 19.72 -6.98
CA ALA A 15 10.69 19.13 -7.23
C ALA A 15 11.11 18.27 -6.03
N LEU A 16 11.56 17.04 -6.27
CA LEU A 16 12.07 16.15 -5.23
C LEU A 16 13.60 16.26 -5.12
N GLY A 17 14.08 16.67 -3.95
CA GLY A 17 15.48 16.62 -3.55
C GLY A 17 15.81 15.48 -2.56
N PRO A 18 17.10 15.24 -2.26
CA PRO A 18 17.55 14.19 -1.33
C PRO A 18 16.91 14.24 0.05
N GLU A 19 16.60 15.43 0.55
CA GLU A 19 15.95 15.66 1.84
C GLU A 19 14.58 14.95 1.96
N HIS A 20 13.85 14.80 0.86
CA HIS A 20 12.58 14.08 0.84
C HIS A 20 12.78 12.58 1.07
N ALA A 21 13.80 12.00 0.44
CA ALA A 21 14.17 10.60 0.66
C ALA A 21 14.71 10.39 2.09
N MET A 22 15.55 11.31 2.58
CA MET A 22 16.06 11.26 3.95
C MET A 22 14.93 11.36 4.98
N ALA A 23 13.96 12.26 4.78
CA ALA A 23 12.78 12.38 5.64
C ALA A 23 11.96 11.10 5.65
N SER A 24 11.77 10.47 4.49
CA SER A 24 11.04 9.22 4.36
C SER A 24 11.73 8.01 5.00
N GLY A 25 13.04 8.10 5.34
CA GLY A 25 13.78 7.07 6.07
C GLY A 25 14.21 7.50 7.49
N ALA A 26 13.74 8.66 7.96
CA ALA A 26 14.12 9.22 9.26
C ALA A 26 13.33 8.56 10.40
N LEU A 27 13.56 7.26 10.60
CA LEU A 27 12.82 6.43 11.55
C LEU A 27 13.36 6.62 12.99
N PRO A 28 12.55 7.08 13.95
CA PRO A 28 12.99 7.22 15.33
C PRO A 28 13.07 5.85 16.04
N PRO A 29 13.99 5.68 17.01
CA PRO A 29 14.96 6.68 17.48
C PRO A 29 16.25 6.73 16.65
N GLY A 30 16.39 5.92 15.59
CA GLY A 30 17.63 5.77 14.83
C GLY A 30 18.11 7.06 14.15
N PHE A 31 17.17 7.85 13.62
CA PHE A 31 17.49 9.11 12.93
C PHE A 31 16.67 10.29 13.46
N PRO A 32 17.27 11.50 13.53
CA PRO A 32 16.54 12.71 13.86
C PRO A 32 15.58 13.11 12.73
N ALA A 33 14.60 13.96 13.05
CA ALA A 33 13.72 14.51 12.03
C ALA A 33 14.49 15.34 10.99
N VAL A 34 14.14 15.17 9.72
CA VAL A 34 14.68 15.96 8.60
C VAL A 34 13.80 17.18 8.40
N ARG A 35 14.41 18.34 8.17
CA ARG A 35 13.68 19.59 7.92
C ARG A 35 13.55 19.82 6.43
N ILE A 36 12.31 20.02 5.98
CA ILE A 36 11.96 20.41 4.61
C ILE A 36 11.11 21.67 4.74
N ASP A 37 11.51 22.74 4.07
CA ASP A 37 10.87 24.07 4.18
C ASP A 37 10.66 24.55 5.63
N GLY A 38 11.63 24.25 6.50
CA GLY A 38 11.61 24.62 7.91
C GLY A 38 10.81 23.68 8.82
N GLU A 39 9.99 22.78 8.28
CA GLU A 39 9.15 21.86 9.04
C GLU A 39 9.81 20.49 9.26
N PRO A 40 9.69 19.90 10.47
CA PRO A 40 10.31 18.60 10.78
C PRO A 40 9.44 17.40 10.36
N TYR A 41 10.05 16.49 9.62
CA TYR A 41 9.48 15.24 9.14
C TYR A 41 10.22 14.02 9.68
N TRP A 42 9.45 12.97 9.98
CA TRP A 42 9.94 11.63 10.30
C TRP A 42 9.42 10.66 9.24
N ASP A 43 9.98 9.46 9.26
CA ASP A 43 9.56 8.35 8.41
C ASP A 43 8.03 8.14 8.48
N GLY A 44 7.41 8.10 7.30
CA GLY A 44 5.98 7.90 7.13
C GLY A 44 5.50 6.51 7.53
N GLY A 45 6.40 5.52 7.58
CA GLY A 45 6.16 4.15 8.02
C GLY A 45 5.70 4.04 9.47
N LEU A 46 5.92 5.07 10.30
CA LEU A 46 5.28 5.19 11.61
C LEU A 46 3.74 5.26 11.51
N TYR A 47 3.23 5.81 10.42
CA TYR A 47 1.80 5.98 10.17
C TYR A 47 1.26 4.95 9.18
N SER A 48 1.94 4.83 8.03
CA SER A 48 1.60 3.93 6.91
C SER A 48 2.86 3.52 6.16
N ASN A 49 3.27 2.25 6.31
CA ASN A 49 4.48 1.71 5.67
C ASN A 49 4.23 1.28 4.22
N THR A 50 2.98 1.01 3.86
CA THR A 50 2.58 0.66 2.49
C THR A 50 1.37 1.53 2.10
N PRO A 51 1.57 2.78 1.65
CA PRO A 51 0.50 3.76 1.42
C PRO A 51 -0.28 3.47 0.14
N ILE A 52 -0.91 2.31 0.08
CA ILE A 52 -1.64 1.80 -1.09
C ILE A 52 -2.79 2.71 -1.48
N GLU A 53 -3.38 3.42 -0.51
CA GLU A 53 -4.43 4.41 -0.78
C GLU A 53 -4.01 5.50 -1.77
N VAL A 54 -2.74 5.90 -1.76
CA VAL A 54 -2.24 6.95 -2.68
C VAL A 54 -2.29 6.47 -4.12
N VAL A 55 -1.99 5.19 -4.34
CA VAL A 55 -2.04 4.57 -5.67
C VAL A 55 -3.50 4.33 -6.10
N LEU A 56 -4.36 3.87 -5.18
CA LEU A 56 -5.76 3.55 -5.48
C LEU A 56 -6.65 4.80 -5.69
N ASP A 57 -6.32 5.93 -5.05
CA ASP A 57 -7.04 7.20 -5.22
C ASP A 57 -6.41 8.15 -6.26
N ASP A 58 -5.41 7.69 -7.01
CA ASP A 58 -4.69 8.51 -7.98
C ASP A 58 -5.61 9.11 -9.07
N LYS A 59 -5.24 10.28 -9.59
CA LYS A 59 -6.03 11.03 -10.59
C LYS A 59 -5.15 11.45 -11.80
N PRO A 60 -5.60 11.19 -13.04
CA PRO A 60 -6.82 10.45 -13.42
C PRO A 60 -6.70 8.95 -13.09
N ARG A 61 -7.80 8.34 -12.64
CA ARG A 61 -7.81 6.90 -12.33
C ARG A 61 -7.62 6.09 -13.60
N ARG A 62 -6.82 5.03 -13.51
CA ARG A 62 -6.59 4.07 -14.59
C ARG A 62 -6.73 2.65 -14.05
N SER A 63 -7.19 1.74 -14.90
CA SER A 63 -7.05 0.32 -14.58
C SER A 63 -5.57 0.00 -14.41
N SER A 64 -5.21 -0.77 -13.39
CA SER A 64 -3.81 -0.96 -13.00
C SER A 64 -3.58 -2.31 -12.35
N LEU A 65 -2.43 -2.90 -12.63
CA LEU A 65 -1.88 -4.02 -11.89
C LEU A 65 -0.85 -3.47 -10.90
N ILE A 66 -1.11 -3.66 -9.61
CA ILE A 66 -0.38 -3.06 -8.50
C ILE A 66 0.27 -4.17 -7.69
N PHE A 67 1.59 -4.13 -7.55
CA PHE A 67 2.34 -5.05 -6.70
C PHE A 67 2.68 -4.35 -5.37
N SER A 68 2.10 -4.83 -4.29
CA SER A 68 2.32 -4.33 -2.94
C SER A 68 3.22 -5.29 -2.17
N VAL A 69 4.44 -4.85 -1.85
CA VAL A 69 5.40 -5.65 -1.07
C VAL A 69 5.29 -5.30 0.41
N ASN A 70 5.00 -6.29 1.25
CA ASN A 70 4.96 -6.17 2.70
C ASN A 70 6.14 -6.91 3.32
N MET A 71 7.02 -6.16 3.98
CA MET A 71 8.23 -6.73 4.61
C MET A 71 7.97 -7.29 6.02
N TRP A 72 6.83 -6.94 6.63
CA TRP A 72 6.51 -7.26 8.01
C TRP A 72 5.41 -8.31 8.08
N GLN A 73 5.61 -9.32 8.93
CA GLN A 73 4.76 -10.51 9.00
C GLN A 73 3.52 -10.21 9.85
N PRO A 74 2.30 -10.17 9.27
CA PRO A 74 1.10 -9.81 10.03
C PRO A 74 0.73 -10.87 11.08
N HIS A 75 1.11 -12.13 10.86
CA HIS A 75 0.89 -13.25 11.76
C HIS A 75 2.23 -13.76 12.30
N GLY A 76 2.24 -14.42 13.46
CA GLY A 76 3.45 -14.95 14.09
C GLY A 76 3.10 -15.84 15.28
N SER A 77 4.06 -16.65 15.74
CA SER A 77 3.90 -17.44 16.96
C SER A 77 3.81 -16.57 18.20
N GLU A 78 3.30 -17.12 19.29
CA GLU A 78 3.37 -16.48 20.60
C GLU A 78 4.83 -16.27 21.00
N PRO A 79 5.24 -15.05 21.41
CA PRO A 79 6.63 -14.78 21.77
C PRO A 79 6.96 -15.36 23.16
N GLU A 80 8.05 -16.12 23.24
CA GLU A 80 8.55 -16.78 24.45
C GLU A 80 9.73 -16.03 25.09
N SER A 81 10.18 -14.93 24.49
CA SER A 81 11.27 -14.10 25.02
C SER A 81 11.06 -12.62 24.72
N ILE A 82 11.73 -11.75 25.49
CA ILE A 82 11.66 -10.29 25.28
C ILE A 82 12.10 -9.87 23.87
N TRP A 83 13.05 -10.58 23.27
CA TRP A 83 13.50 -10.32 21.90
C TRP A 83 12.42 -10.63 20.87
N GLN A 84 11.70 -11.74 21.07
CA GLN A 84 10.56 -12.08 20.22
C GLN A 84 9.39 -11.12 20.43
N VAL A 85 9.16 -10.62 21.65
CA VAL A 85 8.18 -9.56 21.92
C VAL A 85 8.50 -8.30 21.11
N PHE A 86 9.75 -7.82 21.14
CA PHE A 86 10.14 -6.64 20.35
C PHE A 86 10.01 -6.86 18.84
N GLY A 87 10.42 -8.03 18.34
CA GLY A 87 10.23 -8.39 16.94
C GLY A 87 8.75 -8.38 16.55
N ARG A 88 7.89 -9.01 17.37
CA ARG A 88 6.45 -9.08 17.15
C ARG A 88 5.79 -7.71 17.22
N GLN A 89 6.22 -6.84 18.14
CA GLN A 89 5.73 -5.47 18.22
C GLN A 89 6.03 -4.70 16.92
N LYS A 90 7.25 -4.80 16.39
CA LYS A 90 7.60 -4.17 15.11
C LYS A 90 6.80 -4.74 13.95
N ASP A 91 6.67 -6.07 13.87
CA ASP A 91 5.82 -6.74 12.88
C ASP A 91 4.39 -6.19 12.92
N ILE A 92 3.78 -6.08 14.10
CA ILE A 92 2.42 -5.53 14.24
C ILE A 92 2.39 -4.05 13.86
N GLN A 93 3.34 -3.25 14.34
CA GLN A 93 3.40 -1.81 14.09
C GLN A 93 3.50 -1.49 12.60
N TYR A 94 4.39 -2.16 11.87
CA TYR A 94 4.69 -1.85 10.47
C TYR A 94 3.94 -2.71 9.45
N ALA A 95 3.38 -3.87 9.84
CA ALA A 95 2.39 -4.57 9.02
C ALA A 95 0.99 -3.93 9.09
N SER A 96 0.79 -2.98 10.02
CA SER A 96 -0.52 -2.43 10.33
C SER A 96 -1.13 -1.62 9.17
N ARG A 97 -2.45 -1.75 9.05
CA ARG A 97 -3.41 -1.00 8.24
C ARG A 97 -3.53 -1.29 6.75
N GLY A 98 -2.65 -2.09 6.14
CA GLY A 98 -2.83 -2.49 4.73
C GLY A 98 -4.22 -3.08 4.45
N ARG A 99 -4.68 -4.05 5.27
CA ARG A 99 -5.98 -4.71 5.07
C ARG A 99 -7.18 -3.78 5.23
N SER A 100 -7.24 -2.96 6.30
CA SER A 100 -8.38 -2.07 6.53
C SER A 100 -8.42 -0.90 5.54
N HIS A 101 -7.26 -0.41 5.09
CA HIS A 101 -7.20 0.61 4.04
C HIS A 101 -7.65 0.03 2.70
N VAL A 102 -7.19 -1.17 2.34
CA VAL A 102 -7.63 -1.86 1.12
C VAL A 102 -9.13 -2.13 1.15
N ALA A 103 -9.67 -2.67 2.25
CA ALA A 103 -11.12 -2.92 2.36
C ALA A 103 -11.96 -1.65 2.20
N ARG A 104 -11.49 -0.52 2.76
CA ARG A 104 -12.14 0.78 2.55
C ARG A 104 -12.06 1.22 1.08
N GLN A 105 -10.94 0.99 0.42
CA GLN A 105 -10.79 1.32 -1.00
C GLN A 105 -11.63 0.43 -1.90
N GLU A 106 -11.73 -0.88 -1.61
CA GLU A 106 -12.66 -1.80 -2.27
C GLU A 106 -14.10 -1.29 -2.16
N GLN A 107 -14.54 -0.91 -0.95
CA GLN A 107 -15.87 -0.38 -0.72
C GLN A 107 -16.12 0.91 -1.52
N ILE A 108 -15.18 1.85 -1.49
CA ILE A 108 -15.29 3.12 -2.24
C ILE A 108 -15.34 2.83 -3.75
N HIS A 109 -14.50 1.93 -4.26
CA HIS A 109 -14.49 1.60 -5.69
C HIS A 109 -15.77 0.89 -6.13
N ARG A 110 -16.28 -0.04 -5.32
CA ARG A 110 -17.57 -0.68 -5.54
C ARG A 110 -18.69 0.35 -5.62
N LEU A 111 -18.73 1.34 -4.73
CA LEU A 111 -19.73 2.42 -4.80
C LEU A 111 -19.61 3.24 -6.09
N ARG A 112 -18.38 3.54 -6.55
CA ARG A 112 -18.17 4.21 -7.84
C ARG A 112 -18.69 3.37 -9.02
N HIS A 113 -18.49 2.06 -9.01
CA HIS A 113 -19.07 1.15 -10.02
C HIS A 113 -20.61 1.11 -9.93
N VAL A 114 -21.18 1.09 -8.73
CA VAL A 114 -22.63 1.16 -8.53
C VAL A 114 -23.21 2.47 -9.09
N ILE A 115 -22.57 3.62 -8.85
CA ILE A 115 -22.99 4.92 -9.41
C ILE A 115 -23.00 4.89 -10.93
N ARG A 116 -21.96 4.30 -11.54
CA ARG A 116 -21.89 4.11 -12.99
C ARG A 116 -23.03 3.23 -13.50
N GLU A 117 -23.24 2.05 -12.90
CA GLU A 117 -24.30 1.11 -13.30
C GLU A 117 -25.69 1.74 -13.18
N LEU A 118 -25.95 2.47 -12.08
CA LEU A 118 -27.19 3.23 -11.92
C LEU A 118 -27.36 4.27 -13.02
N GLY A 119 -26.31 5.05 -13.32
CA GLY A 119 -26.31 6.03 -14.40
C GLY A 119 -26.64 5.42 -15.77
N MET A 120 -26.10 4.23 -16.05
CA MET A 120 -26.37 3.47 -17.28
C MET A 120 -27.78 2.86 -17.35
N ARG A 121 -28.53 2.83 -16.25
CA ARG A 121 -29.93 2.36 -16.21
C ARG A 121 -30.95 3.49 -16.27
N LEU A 122 -30.54 4.75 -16.10
CA LEU A 122 -31.44 5.89 -16.18
C LEU A 122 -31.95 6.09 -17.63
N PRO A 123 -33.20 6.55 -17.83
CA PRO A 123 -33.71 6.96 -19.14
C PRO A 123 -32.87 8.09 -19.75
N GLN A 124 -32.78 8.13 -21.08
CA GLN A 124 -31.96 9.13 -21.79
C GLN A 124 -32.31 10.58 -21.41
N ALA A 125 -33.60 10.88 -21.24
CA ALA A 125 -34.07 12.20 -20.83
C ALA A 125 -33.59 12.63 -19.43
N ALA A 126 -33.37 11.68 -18.52
CA ALA A 126 -32.82 11.96 -17.19
C ALA A 126 -31.30 12.12 -17.22
N ARG A 127 -30.59 11.45 -18.13
CA ARG A 127 -29.12 11.57 -18.26
C ARG A 127 -28.66 12.93 -18.76
N THR A 128 -29.54 13.69 -19.44
CA THR A 128 -29.24 15.05 -19.90
C THR A 128 -29.42 16.10 -18.81
N ASP A 129 -29.99 15.75 -17.65
CA ASP A 129 -30.07 16.65 -16.50
C ASP A 129 -28.65 16.92 -15.95
N PRO A 130 -28.21 18.19 -15.87
CA PRO A 130 -26.90 18.56 -15.34
C PRO A 130 -26.62 17.99 -13.94
N LYS A 131 -27.65 17.88 -13.07
CA LYS A 131 -27.48 17.34 -11.72
C LYS A 131 -27.22 15.83 -11.75
N VAL A 132 -27.86 15.11 -12.68
CA VAL A 132 -27.61 13.68 -12.88
C VAL A 132 -26.21 13.45 -13.46
N GLN A 133 -25.75 14.33 -14.35
CA GLN A 133 -24.38 14.25 -14.88
C GLN A 133 -23.33 14.49 -13.79
N GLU A 134 -23.56 15.46 -12.91
CA GLU A 134 -22.69 15.71 -11.74
C GLU A 134 -22.58 14.49 -10.84
N LEU A 135 -23.70 13.82 -10.54
CA LEU A 135 -23.72 12.63 -9.67
C LEU A 135 -23.07 11.42 -10.35
N THR A 136 -23.34 11.20 -11.63
CA THR A 136 -22.78 10.05 -12.37
C THR A 136 -21.28 10.22 -12.69
N ALA A 137 -20.76 11.45 -12.68
CA ALA A 137 -19.33 11.73 -12.83
C ALA A 137 -18.46 11.19 -11.67
N TYR A 138 -19.04 10.86 -10.52
CA TYR A 138 -18.34 10.15 -9.44
C TYR A 138 -18.13 8.67 -9.75
N GLY A 139 -18.84 8.12 -10.75
CA GLY A 139 -18.66 6.75 -11.20
C GLY A 139 -17.29 6.52 -11.83
N CYS A 140 -16.84 5.27 -11.87
CA CYS A 140 -15.61 4.91 -12.57
C CYS A 140 -15.75 3.58 -13.32
N HIS A 141 -14.85 3.39 -14.29
CA HIS A 141 -14.77 2.19 -15.14
C HIS A 141 -13.51 1.37 -14.88
N THR A 142 -12.70 1.79 -13.92
CA THR A 142 -11.37 1.22 -13.69
C THR A 142 -11.47 -0.06 -12.88
N THR A 143 -10.64 -1.03 -13.25
CA THR A 143 -10.40 -2.25 -12.47
C THR A 143 -8.95 -2.24 -12.03
N MET A 144 -8.71 -2.40 -10.74
CA MET A 144 -7.38 -2.43 -10.15
C MET A 144 -7.10 -3.80 -9.55
N HIS A 145 -6.05 -4.47 -10.01
CA HIS A 145 -5.57 -5.73 -9.44
C HIS A 145 -4.48 -5.40 -8.43
N LEU A 146 -4.69 -5.76 -7.17
CA LEU A 146 -3.72 -5.58 -6.09
C LEU A 146 -3.12 -6.93 -5.72
N VAL A 147 -1.91 -7.19 -6.20
CA VAL A 147 -1.12 -8.38 -5.87
C VAL A 147 -0.28 -8.08 -4.63
N ARG A 148 -0.56 -8.76 -3.53
CA ARG A 148 0.16 -8.59 -2.26
C ARG A 148 1.26 -9.63 -2.16
N LEU A 149 2.50 -9.16 -2.18
CA LEU A 149 3.69 -9.95 -1.95
C LEU A 149 4.08 -9.82 -0.48
N LEU A 150 3.98 -10.91 0.28
CA LEU A 150 4.51 -10.97 1.63
C LEU A 150 5.96 -11.45 1.58
N SER A 151 6.89 -10.67 2.14
CA SER A 151 8.30 -11.07 2.18
C SER A 151 8.43 -12.43 2.87
N PRO A 152 9.11 -13.41 2.24
CA PRO A 152 9.34 -14.71 2.85
C PRO A 152 10.01 -14.58 4.20
N ARG A 153 9.64 -15.46 5.14
CA ARG A 153 10.36 -15.57 6.42
C ARG A 153 11.74 -16.13 6.15
N LEU A 154 12.73 -15.52 6.78
CA LEU A 154 14.09 -16.04 6.79
C LEU A 154 14.43 -16.58 8.17
N ASP A 155 15.26 -17.62 8.18
CA ASP A 155 15.79 -18.14 9.43
C ASP A 155 16.63 -17.06 10.14
N ARG A 156 16.50 -17.00 11.47
CA ARG A 156 17.23 -16.06 12.34
C ARG A 156 16.91 -14.59 12.12
N GLU A 157 15.75 -14.23 11.55
CA GLU A 157 15.29 -12.86 11.69
C GLU A 157 14.98 -12.54 13.15
N ASP A 158 15.64 -11.52 13.67
CA ASP A 158 15.40 -11.00 15.00
C ASP A 158 14.81 -9.58 14.95
N HIS A 159 14.65 -8.98 16.12
CA HIS A 159 14.12 -7.64 16.30
C HIS A 159 14.98 -6.53 15.67
N THR A 160 16.18 -6.82 15.15
CA THR A 160 17.09 -5.85 14.51
C THR A 160 17.07 -5.92 12.98
N LYS A 161 16.20 -6.74 12.38
CA LYS A 161 16.13 -6.93 10.92
C LYS A 161 15.97 -5.64 10.09
N ASP A 162 15.38 -4.61 10.68
CA ASP A 162 15.17 -3.28 10.08
C ASP A 162 16.44 -2.43 10.00
N ILE A 163 17.48 -2.80 10.74
CA ILE A 163 18.78 -2.11 10.79
C ILE A 163 19.95 -3.03 10.40
N ASP A 164 19.68 -4.26 9.98
CA ASP A 164 20.69 -5.19 9.47
C ASP A 164 21.04 -4.88 8.02
N PHE A 165 22.09 -4.06 7.86
CA PHE A 165 22.69 -3.75 6.56
C PHE A 165 23.90 -4.64 6.23
N SER A 166 24.05 -5.79 6.89
CA SER A 166 25.12 -6.71 6.55
C SER A 166 24.97 -7.21 5.11
N ARG A 167 26.09 -7.36 4.39
CA ARG A 167 26.08 -7.88 3.02
C ARG A 167 25.37 -9.24 2.93
N ALA A 168 25.59 -10.10 3.92
CA ALA A 168 24.98 -11.42 3.98
C ALA A 168 23.46 -11.32 4.14
N GLY A 169 22.96 -10.54 5.12
CA GLY A 169 21.53 -10.32 5.34
C GLY A 169 20.82 -9.73 4.12
N ILE A 170 21.41 -8.69 3.51
CA ILE A 170 20.88 -8.07 2.28
C ILE A 170 20.81 -9.08 1.13
N THR A 171 21.87 -9.85 0.92
CA THR A 171 21.92 -10.84 -0.18
C THR A 171 20.87 -11.93 0.00
N THR A 172 20.69 -12.43 1.22
CA THR A 172 19.67 -13.44 1.53
C THR A 172 18.26 -12.90 1.31
N ARG A 173 17.94 -11.70 1.82
CA ARG A 173 16.64 -11.04 1.64
C ARG A 173 16.33 -10.76 0.17
N TRP A 174 17.32 -10.26 -0.57
CA TRP A 174 17.16 -10.05 -2.01
C TRP A 174 16.81 -11.37 -2.71
N ARG A 175 17.61 -12.42 -2.53
CA ARG A 175 17.36 -13.71 -3.19
C ARG A 175 15.96 -14.25 -2.87
N ALA A 176 15.55 -14.24 -1.61
CA ALA A 176 14.24 -14.72 -1.21
C ALA A 176 13.09 -13.90 -1.83
N GLY A 177 13.18 -12.58 -1.80
CA GLY A 177 12.18 -11.70 -2.44
C GLY A 177 12.14 -11.86 -3.96
N TYR A 178 13.30 -12.06 -4.61
CA TYR A 178 13.38 -12.27 -6.05
C TYR A 178 12.73 -13.59 -6.48
N GLU A 179 13.04 -14.70 -5.81
CA GLU A 179 12.43 -16.00 -6.11
C GLU A 179 10.92 -15.98 -5.86
N HIS A 180 10.48 -15.37 -4.75
CA HIS A 180 9.06 -15.24 -4.44
C HIS A 180 8.31 -14.40 -5.49
N ALA A 181 8.84 -13.23 -5.85
CA ALA A 181 8.25 -12.40 -6.89
C ALA A 181 8.19 -13.13 -8.24
N ARG A 182 9.24 -13.88 -8.61
CA ARG A 182 9.24 -14.68 -9.85
C ARG A 182 8.17 -15.76 -9.85
N ARG A 183 7.95 -16.44 -8.73
CA ARG A 183 6.88 -17.45 -8.59
C ARG A 183 5.51 -16.83 -8.83
N VAL A 184 5.21 -15.73 -8.13
CA VAL A 184 3.91 -15.04 -8.26
C VAL A 184 3.71 -14.47 -9.66
N LEU A 185 4.76 -13.95 -10.30
CA LEU A 185 4.69 -13.46 -11.68
C LEU A 185 4.40 -14.58 -12.68
N ALA A 186 4.86 -15.81 -12.43
CA ALA A 186 4.59 -16.96 -13.29
C ALA A 186 3.18 -17.54 -13.10
N GLU A 187 2.56 -17.31 -11.95
CA GLU A 187 1.18 -17.74 -11.65
C GLU A 187 0.12 -16.81 -12.26
N GLU A 188 0.49 -15.57 -12.57
CA GLU A 188 -0.37 -14.54 -13.17
C GLU A 188 -1.78 -14.45 -12.52
N PRO A 189 -1.90 -14.37 -11.18
CA PRO A 189 -3.19 -14.47 -10.48
C PRO A 189 -4.20 -13.39 -10.87
N TRP A 190 -3.74 -12.30 -11.50
CA TRP A 190 -4.58 -11.24 -12.04
C TRP A 190 -5.29 -11.59 -13.35
N GLU A 191 -4.89 -12.67 -14.05
CA GLU A 191 -5.58 -13.20 -15.22
C GLU A 191 -6.79 -14.05 -14.81
N CYS A 192 -7.74 -13.41 -14.13
CA CYS A 192 -8.97 -14.03 -13.68
C CYS A 192 -10.20 -13.22 -14.11
N ASP A 193 -11.35 -13.89 -14.18
CA ASP A 193 -12.62 -13.22 -14.41
C ASP A 193 -12.99 -12.37 -13.18
N VAL A 194 -13.32 -11.10 -13.44
CA VAL A 194 -13.64 -10.12 -12.39
C VAL A 194 -15.10 -9.70 -12.50
N ASP A 195 -15.82 -9.74 -11.38
CA ASP A 195 -17.16 -9.15 -11.31
C ASP A 195 -17.12 -7.65 -11.60
N THR A 196 -18.05 -7.22 -12.44
CA THR A 196 -18.17 -5.83 -12.93
C THR A 196 -18.34 -4.78 -11.84
N LEU A 197 -18.69 -5.16 -10.61
CA LEU A 197 -18.87 -4.25 -9.47
C LEU A 197 -17.68 -4.24 -8.49
N THR A 198 -16.71 -5.14 -8.63
CA THR A 198 -15.66 -5.35 -7.62
C THR A 198 -14.65 -4.20 -7.58
N GLY A 199 -14.29 -3.62 -8.72
CA GLY A 199 -13.44 -2.41 -8.85
C GLY A 199 -11.98 -2.54 -8.38
N VAL A 200 -11.73 -3.19 -7.24
CA VAL A 200 -10.40 -3.57 -6.74
C VAL A 200 -10.43 -5.08 -6.45
N VAL A 201 -9.49 -5.82 -7.04
CA VAL A 201 -9.36 -7.27 -6.86
C VAL A 201 -8.07 -7.55 -6.14
N VAL A 202 -8.13 -8.17 -4.97
CA VAL A 202 -6.95 -8.47 -4.15
C VAL A 202 -6.51 -9.91 -4.39
N HIS A 203 -5.22 -10.06 -4.69
CA HIS A 203 -4.56 -11.35 -4.86
C HIS A 203 -3.55 -11.51 -3.73
N GLU A 204 -3.74 -12.52 -2.88
CA GLU A 204 -2.73 -12.92 -1.89
C GLU A 204 -1.96 -14.12 -2.47
N SER A 205 -0.63 -14.01 -2.56
CA SER A 205 0.18 -15.18 -2.90
C SER A 205 0.15 -16.15 -1.71
N ALA A 206 -0.24 -17.40 -1.94
CA ALA A 206 -0.06 -18.44 -0.94
C ALA A 206 1.45 -18.64 -0.66
N ASP A 207 1.79 -18.92 0.60
CA ASP A 207 3.16 -19.27 1.01
C ASP A 207 3.60 -20.61 0.39
#